data_AF-A0A7C8AHI1-F1
#
_entry.id   AF-A0A7C8AHI1-F1
#
_cell.length_a   1.000
_cell.length_b   1.000
_cell.length_c   1.000
_cell.angle_alpha   90.00
_cell.angle_beta   90.00
_cell.angle_gamma   90.00
#
_symmetry.space_group_name_H-M   'P 1'
#
loop_
_entity.id
_entity.type
_entity.pdbx_description
1 polymer ?
#
loop_
_entity_poly.entity_id
_entity_poly.type
_entity_poly.pdbx_seq_one_letter_code
_entity_poly.pdbx_strand_id
1 'polypeptide(L)'
;MSEMEDKINYIKNMIRMMCCDGEIAHREKKFLARAAREIGAQVDDWNLLLKEVLAEGARLYPVSSRDKAIATLKSLIVMAKADKKVDDIEKEYILRFAKSIGVSNSEWGRIKSKIDIGTLFEPFKKEAEATKLKKTAAGITVLKENFDRIDDFTNVANQLAITTKIVGFDEFITGAGGKEDIVCFHAAEDKDESVLRCKELLARSGERTVAVLTRYQGHQVKYMLEEGLKKCIIEPVYTNDIDKLF
;
A
#
# COMPACT_ATOMS: atom_id res chain seq x y z
N MET A 1 8.81 -2.96 -1.03
CA MET A 1 7.89 -3.65 -0.10
C MET A 1 6.63 -2.82 -0.03
N SER A 2 5.46 -3.41 -0.26
CA SER A 2 4.20 -2.66 -0.22
C SER A 2 3.76 -2.39 1.23
N GLU A 3 2.86 -1.43 1.44
CA GLU A 3 2.30 -1.14 2.78
C GLU A 3 1.59 -2.38 3.37
N MET A 4 0.86 -3.12 2.54
CA MET A 4 0.19 -4.35 2.96
C MET A 4 1.21 -5.45 3.28
N GLU A 5 2.26 -5.59 2.48
CA GLU A 5 3.34 -6.54 2.73
C GLU A 5 4.05 -6.27 4.06
N ASP A 6 4.26 -5.01 4.43
CA ASP A 6 4.80 -4.64 5.76
C ASP A 6 3.88 -5.06 6.90
N LYS A 7 2.57 -4.86 6.75
CA LYS A 7 1.57 -5.26 7.74
C LYS A 7 1.51 -6.78 7.88
N ILE A 8 1.59 -7.50 6.76
CA ILE A 8 1.63 -8.96 6.76
C ILE A 8 2.94 -9.47 7.38
N ASN A 9 4.10 -8.89 7.05
CA ASN A 9 5.38 -9.26 7.66
C ASN A 9 5.42 -8.96 9.16
N TYR A 10 4.80 -7.86 9.59
CA TYR A 10 4.57 -7.60 11.01
C TYR A 10 3.77 -8.75 11.65
N ILE A 11 2.64 -9.16 11.06
CA ILE A 11 1.82 -10.28 11.57
C ILE A 11 2.59 -11.61 11.55
N LYS A 12 3.35 -11.90 10.49
CA LYS A 12 4.18 -13.10 10.38
C LYS A 12 5.23 -13.18 11.50
N ASN A 13 5.88 -12.08 11.84
CA ASN A 13 6.82 -12.03 12.98
C ASN A 13 6.14 -12.34 14.32
N MET A 14 4.91 -11.86 14.51
CA MET A 14 4.13 -12.07 15.73
C MET A 14 3.69 -13.53 15.84
N ILE A 15 3.14 -14.11 14.76
CA ILE A 15 2.80 -15.54 14.70
C ILE A 15 4.03 -16.41 14.96
N ARG A 16 5.18 -16.05 14.37
CA ARG A 16 6.42 -16.81 14.55
C ARG A 16 6.86 -16.87 16.01
N MET A 17 6.76 -15.74 16.72
CA MET A 17 7.06 -15.68 18.15
C MET A 17 6.12 -16.59 18.96
N MET A 18 4.81 -16.52 18.69
CA MET A 18 3.78 -17.35 19.35
C MET A 18 3.93 -18.86 19.09
N CYS A 19 4.71 -19.25 18.08
CA CYS A 19 4.92 -20.66 17.74
C CYS A 19 6.29 -21.18 18.22
N CYS A 20 7.06 -20.39 18.98
CA CYS A 20 8.40 -20.77 19.41
C CYS A 20 8.40 -21.92 20.43
N ASP A 21 7.42 -21.97 21.32
CA ASP A 21 7.23 -23.01 22.34
C ASP A 21 6.27 -24.13 21.91
N GLY A 22 5.59 -23.96 20.77
CA GLY A 22 4.61 -24.89 20.23
C GLY A 22 3.20 -24.74 20.84
N GLU A 23 2.99 -23.78 21.75
CA GLU A 23 1.70 -23.53 22.40
C GLU A 23 1.25 -22.08 22.23
N ILE A 24 0.18 -21.87 21.46
CA ILE A 24 -0.36 -20.51 21.27
C ILE A 24 -1.35 -20.17 22.39
N ALA A 25 -0.95 -19.31 23.32
CA ALA A 25 -1.77 -18.91 24.45
C ALA A 25 -2.94 -17.99 24.03
N HIS A 26 -4.03 -18.02 24.81
CA HIS A 26 -5.23 -17.23 24.49
C HIS A 26 -4.97 -15.70 24.55
N ARG A 27 -4.04 -15.24 25.39
CA ARG A 27 -3.68 -13.82 25.49
C ARG A 27 -2.92 -13.33 24.28
N GLU A 28 -2.02 -14.15 23.74
CA GLU A 28 -1.28 -13.85 22.51
C GLU A 28 -2.21 -13.78 21.31
N LYS A 29 -3.19 -14.69 21.20
CA LYS A 29 -4.25 -14.61 20.16
C LYS A 29 -5.02 -13.30 20.24
N LYS A 30 -5.40 -12.88 21.44
CA LYS A 30 -6.07 -11.58 21.66
C LYS A 30 -5.17 -10.40 21.27
N PHE A 31 -3.88 -10.47 21.59
CA PHE A 31 -2.93 -9.44 21.21
C PHE A 31 -2.75 -9.37 19.68
N LEU A 32 -2.58 -10.52 19.02
CA LEU A 32 -2.44 -10.63 17.58
C LEU A 32 -3.67 -10.07 16.86
N ALA A 33 -4.87 -10.43 17.31
CA ALA A 33 -6.13 -9.91 16.76
C ALA A 33 -6.27 -8.40 16.95
N ARG A 34 -5.85 -7.86 18.10
CA ARG A 34 -5.78 -6.40 18.32
C ARG A 34 -4.78 -5.77 17.35
N ALA A 35 -3.58 -6.32 17.23
CA ALA A 35 -2.53 -5.76 16.41
C ALA A 35 -2.95 -5.72 14.92
N ALA A 36 -3.51 -6.81 14.39
CA ALA A 36 -4.01 -6.87 13.02
C ALA A 36 -5.06 -5.79 12.73
N ARG A 37 -6.01 -5.58 13.65
CA ARG A 37 -7.04 -4.54 13.54
C ARG A 37 -6.44 -3.13 13.61
N GLU A 38 -5.52 -2.88 14.54
CA GLU A 38 -4.92 -1.55 14.76
C GLU A 38 -4.04 -1.11 13.60
N ILE A 39 -3.35 -2.04 12.93
CA ILE A 39 -2.54 -1.74 11.74
C ILE A 39 -3.34 -1.85 10.43
N GLY A 40 -4.59 -2.30 10.49
CA GLY A 40 -5.44 -2.52 9.31
C GLY A 40 -4.89 -3.61 8.38
N ALA A 41 -4.33 -4.69 8.92
CA ALA A 41 -3.90 -5.84 8.14
C ALA A 41 -5.12 -6.67 7.70
N GLN A 42 -5.27 -6.87 6.39
CA GLN A 42 -6.24 -7.80 5.83
C GLN A 42 -5.54 -9.15 5.62
N VAL A 43 -5.91 -10.13 6.43
CA VAL A 43 -5.43 -11.51 6.31
C VAL A 43 -6.58 -12.34 5.76
N ASP A 44 -6.47 -12.77 4.50
CA ASP A 44 -7.53 -13.50 3.81
C ASP A 44 -7.74 -14.91 4.40
N ASP A 45 -6.65 -15.61 4.74
CA ASP A 45 -6.68 -16.91 5.38
C ASP A 45 -5.61 -17.03 6.48
N TRP A 46 -6.06 -16.98 7.73
CA TRP A 46 -5.21 -17.12 8.92
C TRP A 46 -4.57 -18.51 9.05
N ASN A 47 -5.26 -19.56 8.61
CA ASN A 47 -4.73 -20.93 8.69
C ASN A 47 -3.63 -21.14 7.65
N LEU A 48 -3.82 -20.59 6.45
CA LEU A 48 -2.78 -20.60 5.42
C LEU A 48 -1.55 -19.83 5.89
N LEU A 49 -1.74 -18.60 6.40
CA LEU A 49 -0.66 -17.76 6.89
C LEU A 49 0.13 -18.45 8.02
N LEU A 50 -0.57 -19.12 8.94
CA LEU A 50 0.06 -19.91 10.00
C LEU A 50 0.90 -21.05 9.42
N LYS A 51 0.36 -21.82 8.46
CA LYS A 51 1.09 -22.91 7.80
C LYS A 51 2.34 -22.41 7.08
N GLU A 52 2.27 -21.27 6.40
CA GLU A 52 3.42 -20.64 5.75
C GLU A 52 4.51 -20.30 6.78
N VAL A 53 4.14 -19.62 7.87
CA VAL A 53 5.09 -19.20 8.91
C VAL A 53 5.77 -20.40 9.58
N LEU A 54 5.05 -21.50 9.76
CA LEU A 54 5.60 -22.75 10.29
C LEU A 54 6.51 -23.45 9.28
N ALA A 55 6.16 -23.45 8.00
CA ALA A 55 6.93 -24.08 6.93
C ALA A 55 8.25 -23.36 6.61
N GLU A 56 8.29 -22.03 6.73
CA GLU A 56 9.46 -21.19 6.41
C GLU A 56 10.59 -21.24 7.47
N GLY A 57 10.45 -22.04 8.54
CA GLY A 57 11.48 -22.22 9.56
C GLY A 57 11.77 -20.96 10.37
N ALA A 58 13.00 -20.82 10.88
CA ALA A 58 13.41 -19.73 11.78
C ALA A 58 13.70 -18.39 11.05
N ARG A 59 12.90 -18.06 10.04
CA ARG A 59 13.03 -16.85 9.23
C ARG A 59 12.51 -15.63 9.99
N LEU A 60 13.22 -14.51 9.86
CA LEU A 60 12.75 -13.19 10.30
C LEU A 60 12.10 -12.50 9.10
N TYR A 61 10.95 -11.87 9.30
CA TYR A 61 10.23 -11.20 8.22
C TYR A 61 10.57 -9.71 8.24
N PRO A 62 11.30 -9.18 7.25
CA PRO A 62 11.71 -7.79 7.26
C PRO A 62 10.50 -6.86 7.07
N VAL A 63 10.58 -5.67 7.67
CA VAL A 63 9.67 -4.56 7.39
C VAL A 63 10.48 -3.39 6.85
N SER A 64 9.87 -2.56 6.00
CA SER A 64 10.55 -1.59 5.13
C SER A 64 11.24 -0.43 5.87
N SER A 65 10.77 -0.09 7.07
CA SER A 65 11.20 1.08 7.84
C SER A 65 11.78 0.68 9.19
N ARG A 66 12.82 1.41 9.63
CA ARG A 66 13.39 1.26 10.98
C ARG A 66 12.34 1.49 12.07
N ASP A 67 11.46 2.47 11.91
CA ASP A 67 10.42 2.76 12.92
C ASP A 67 9.40 1.63 13.02
N LYS A 68 9.01 1.04 11.87
CA LYS A 68 8.17 -0.16 11.81
C LYS A 68 8.88 -1.36 12.44
N ALA A 69 10.18 -1.52 12.19
CA ALA A 69 10.99 -2.59 12.75
C ALA A 69 11.10 -2.47 14.28
N ILE A 70 11.30 -1.26 14.80
CA ILE A 70 11.33 -0.98 16.24
C ILE A 70 9.94 -1.19 16.87
N ALA A 71 8.86 -0.80 16.20
CA ALA A 71 7.49 -1.09 16.65
C ALA A 71 7.21 -2.60 16.68
N THR A 72 7.67 -3.34 15.67
CA THR A 72 7.61 -4.81 15.63
C THR A 72 8.34 -5.40 16.83
N LEU A 73 9.59 -4.97 17.07
CA LEU A 73 10.39 -5.43 18.19
C LEU A 73 9.72 -5.16 19.56
N LYS A 74 9.18 -3.94 19.75
CA LYS A 74 8.42 -3.61 20.95
C LYS A 74 7.20 -4.51 21.11
N SER A 75 6.51 -4.83 20.02
CA SER A 75 5.32 -5.68 20.03
C SER A 75 5.65 -7.10 20.45
N LEU A 76 6.76 -7.66 19.94
CA LEU A 76 7.28 -8.96 20.35
C LEU A 76 7.60 -8.97 21.86
N ILE A 77 8.26 -7.92 22.38
CA ILE A 77 8.56 -7.81 23.82
C ILE A 77 7.28 -7.74 24.67
N VAL A 78 6.26 -6.99 24.22
CA VAL A 78 4.97 -6.90 24.92
C VAL A 78 4.27 -8.24 24.93
N MET A 79 4.24 -8.93 23.78
CA MET A 79 3.57 -10.21 23.66
C MET A 79 4.21 -11.27 24.54
N ALA A 80 5.53 -11.43 24.48
CA ALA A 80 6.24 -12.41 25.31
C ALA A 80 6.07 -12.14 26.82
N LYS A 81 5.84 -10.88 27.22
CA LYS A 81 5.54 -10.51 28.62
C LYS A 81 4.08 -10.73 29.03
N ALA A 82 3.17 -11.03 28.11
CA ALA A 82 1.73 -11.14 28.38
C ALA A 82 1.40 -12.24 29.39
N ASP A 83 2.21 -13.30 29.43
CA ASP A 83 2.03 -14.48 30.29
C ASP A 83 3.05 -14.57 31.44
N LYS A 84 3.74 -13.45 31.75
CA LYS A 84 4.69 -13.27 32.88
C LYS A 84 5.91 -14.19 32.91
N LYS A 85 5.97 -15.23 32.08
CA LYS A 85 7.17 -16.02 31.80
C LYS A 85 7.51 -15.81 30.33
N VAL A 86 8.74 -15.38 30.08
CA VAL A 86 9.34 -15.39 28.74
C VAL A 86 10.26 -16.59 28.70
N ASP A 87 10.02 -17.52 27.80
CA ASP A 87 10.88 -18.68 27.63
C ASP A 87 12.21 -18.30 26.94
N ASP A 88 13.15 -19.24 26.85
CA ASP A 88 14.46 -18.95 26.27
C ASP A 88 14.45 -18.91 24.73
N ILE A 89 13.49 -19.57 24.08
CA ILE A 89 13.34 -19.62 22.62
C ILE A 89 12.75 -18.29 22.12
N GLU A 90 11.72 -17.76 22.77
CA GLU A 90 11.16 -16.43 22.54
C GLU A 90 12.22 -15.34 22.75
N LYS A 91 13.02 -15.43 23.83
CA LYS A 91 14.13 -14.50 24.07
C LYS A 91 15.12 -14.54 22.91
N GLU A 92 15.49 -15.74 22.46
CA GLU A 92 16.41 -15.89 21.34
C GLU A 92 15.82 -15.26 20.07
N TYR A 93 14.54 -15.50 19.78
CA TYR A 93 13.86 -14.90 18.63
C TYR A 93 13.87 -13.37 18.69
N ILE A 94 13.50 -12.78 19.82
CA ILE A 94 13.48 -11.32 20.00
C ILE A 94 14.90 -10.74 19.86
N LEU A 95 15.90 -11.38 20.44
CA LEU A 95 17.31 -10.94 20.33
C LEU A 95 17.83 -11.04 18.89
N ARG A 96 17.49 -12.12 18.17
CA ARG A 96 17.81 -12.27 16.75
C ARG A 96 17.15 -11.20 15.91
N PHE A 97 15.87 -10.90 16.16
CA PHE A 97 15.16 -9.82 15.49
C PHE A 97 15.82 -8.46 15.78
N ALA A 98 16.12 -8.15 17.05
CA ALA A 98 16.80 -6.92 17.45
C ALA A 98 18.17 -6.74 16.76
N LYS A 99 18.96 -7.82 16.69
CA LYS A 99 20.25 -7.83 15.99
C LYS A 99 20.07 -7.60 14.48
N SER A 100 19.05 -8.21 13.88
CA SER A 100 18.78 -8.06 12.44
C SER A 100 18.43 -6.63 12.02
N ILE A 101 17.86 -5.84 12.94
CA ILE A 101 17.49 -4.43 12.70
C ILE A 101 18.57 -3.46 13.23
N GLY A 102 19.72 -3.99 13.67
CA GLY A 102 20.86 -3.19 14.13
C GLY A 102 20.66 -2.48 15.46
N VAL A 103 19.87 -3.03 16.38
CA VAL A 103 19.71 -2.47 17.74
C VAL A 103 20.96 -2.76 18.57
N SER A 104 21.58 -1.69 19.09
CA SER A 104 22.72 -1.79 20.01
C SER A 104 22.30 -2.12 21.44
N ASN A 105 23.24 -2.55 22.29
CA ASN A 105 22.96 -2.84 23.70
C ASN A 105 22.43 -1.63 24.49
N SER A 106 22.92 -0.42 24.20
CA SER A 106 22.45 0.81 24.83
C SER A 106 21.02 1.18 24.38
N GLU A 107 20.73 0.98 23.10
CA GLU A 107 19.39 1.18 22.53
C GLU A 107 18.38 0.15 23.04
N TRP A 108 18.79 -1.11 23.20
CA TRP A 108 17.99 -2.17 23.81
C TRP A 108 17.48 -1.83 25.21
N GLY A 109 18.34 -1.28 26.07
CA GLY A 109 17.96 -0.81 27.41
C GLY A 109 16.93 0.32 27.36
N ARG A 110 17.05 1.23 26.38
CA ARG A 110 16.09 2.33 26.16
C ARG A 110 14.76 1.82 25.62
N ILE A 111 14.77 0.87 24.69
CA ILE A 111 13.56 0.27 24.12
C ILE A 111 12.75 -0.41 25.22
N LYS A 112 13.40 -1.22 26.09
CA LYS A 112 12.73 -1.93 27.18
C LYS A 112 12.10 -1.01 28.23
N SER A 113 12.73 0.13 28.53
CA SER A 113 12.26 1.06 29.58
C SER A 113 11.16 2.02 29.09
N LYS A 114 11.01 2.21 27.78
CA LYS A 114 10.07 3.17 27.18
C LYS A 114 9.04 2.50 26.25
N ILE A 115 8.60 1.29 26.59
CA ILE A 115 7.49 0.67 25.86
C ILE A 115 6.19 1.31 26.31
N ASP A 116 5.58 2.07 25.41
CA ASP A 116 4.22 2.55 25.53
C ASP A 116 3.33 1.74 24.59
N ILE A 117 2.34 1.04 25.16
CA ILE A 117 1.41 0.19 24.43
C ILE A 117 0.43 1.04 23.60
N GLY A 118 0.13 2.27 24.02
CA GLY A 118 -0.79 3.17 23.32
C GLY A 118 -0.27 3.61 21.95
N THR A 119 1.04 3.79 21.84
CA THR A 119 1.71 4.30 20.63
C THR A 119 2.35 3.20 19.78
N LEU A 120 2.19 1.93 20.18
CA LEU A 120 2.88 0.78 19.60
C LEU A 120 2.66 0.62 18.08
N PHE A 121 1.45 0.95 17.61
CA PHE A 121 1.02 0.74 16.23
C PHE A 121 1.13 2.01 15.36
N GLU A 122 1.52 3.16 15.94
CA GLU A 122 1.57 4.43 15.21
C GLU A 122 2.42 4.40 13.93
N PRO A 123 3.60 3.74 13.89
CA PRO A 123 4.41 3.71 12.66
C PRO A 123 3.71 3.03 11.48
N PHE A 124 2.74 2.14 11.75
CA PHE A 124 1.94 1.49 10.72
C PHE A 124 0.69 2.31 10.35
N LYS A 125 0.23 3.20 11.23
CA LYS A 125 -0.90 4.12 10.98
C LYS A 125 -0.49 5.39 10.24
N LYS A 126 0.66 5.98 10.59
CA LYS A 126 1.17 7.23 9.99
C LYS A 126 1.42 7.11 8.48
N GLU A 127 1.80 5.93 8.00
CA GLU A 127 1.98 5.71 6.57
C GLU A 127 0.65 5.61 5.82
N ALA A 128 -0.37 4.95 6.41
CA ALA A 128 -1.72 4.94 5.85
C ALA A 128 -2.32 6.36 5.75
N GLU A 129 -2.08 7.20 6.77
CA GLU A 129 -2.49 8.60 6.78
C GLU A 129 -1.68 9.46 5.80
N ALA A 130 -0.37 9.23 5.67
CA ALA A 130 0.49 9.93 4.70
C ALA A 130 0.18 9.53 3.25
N THR A 131 -0.14 8.25 3.00
CA THR A 131 -0.62 7.77 1.70
C THR A 131 -1.99 8.36 1.38
N LYS A 132 -2.90 8.46 2.36
CA LYS A 132 -4.19 9.15 2.20
C LYS A 132 -4.01 10.65 1.91
N LEU A 133 -3.08 11.32 2.59
CA LEU A 133 -2.74 12.73 2.33
C LEU A 133 -2.09 12.95 0.96
N LYS A 134 -1.23 12.03 0.50
CA LYS A 134 -0.66 12.04 -0.86
C LYS A 134 -1.73 11.80 -1.93
N LYS A 135 -2.68 10.87 -1.68
CA LYS A 135 -3.87 10.65 -2.53
C LYS A 135 -4.73 11.91 -2.66
N THR A 136 -4.82 12.74 -1.61
CA THR A 136 -5.54 14.03 -1.67
C THR A 136 -4.72 15.18 -2.27
N ALA A 137 -3.40 15.05 -2.39
CA ALA A 137 -2.53 16.13 -2.90
C ALA A 137 -2.38 16.14 -4.43
N ALA A 138 -2.53 14.99 -5.09
CA ALA A 138 -2.59 14.90 -6.54
C ALA A 138 -4.05 14.78 -7.00
N GLY A 139 -4.52 15.72 -7.82
CA GLY A 139 -5.84 15.63 -8.43
C GLY A 139 -5.85 14.68 -9.63
N ILE A 140 -7.03 14.47 -10.21
CA ILE A 140 -7.16 13.89 -11.55
C ILE A 140 -7.58 14.99 -12.52
N THR A 141 -6.76 15.25 -13.52
CA THR A 141 -7.13 16.06 -14.68
C THR A 141 -7.72 15.13 -15.74
N VAL A 142 -8.99 15.32 -16.10
CA VAL A 142 -9.70 14.57 -17.14
C VAL A 142 -9.78 15.40 -18.40
N LEU A 143 -9.30 14.85 -19.52
CA LEU A 143 -9.41 15.47 -20.83
C LEU A 143 -10.79 15.16 -21.40
N LYS A 144 -11.55 16.19 -21.77
CA LYS A 144 -12.96 16.06 -22.17
C LYS A 144 -13.16 15.40 -23.54
N GLU A 145 -12.13 15.38 -24.38
CA GLU A 145 -12.21 14.87 -25.74
C GLU A 145 -12.50 13.37 -25.76
N ASN A 146 -13.52 12.98 -26.52
CA ASN A 146 -13.98 11.60 -26.70
C ASN A 146 -14.46 10.91 -25.41
N PHE A 147 -14.68 11.67 -24.33
CA PHE A 147 -15.03 11.13 -23.03
C PHE A 147 -16.57 11.07 -22.87
N ASP A 148 -17.16 9.95 -23.29
CA ASP A 148 -18.63 9.79 -23.33
C ASP A 148 -19.29 9.85 -21.95
N ARG A 149 -18.63 9.32 -20.92
CA ARG A 149 -19.17 9.16 -19.56
C ARG A 149 -18.35 9.89 -18.51
N ILE A 150 -17.94 11.13 -18.82
CA ILE A 150 -17.08 11.93 -17.94
C ILE A 150 -17.71 12.20 -16.56
N ASP A 151 -19.03 12.36 -16.50
CA ASP A 151 -19.74 12.56 -15.23
C ASP A 151 -19.68 11.32 -14.35
N ASP A 152 -19.82 10.12 -14.94
CA ASP A 152 -19.71 8.88 -14.17
C ASP A 152 -18.29 8.68 -13.64
N PHE A 153 -17.28 8.99 -14.45
CA PHE A 153 -15.88 8.97 -14.01
C PHE A 153 -15.64 9.91 -12.82
N THR A 154 -16.07 11.17 -12.94
CA THR A 154 -15.84 12.18 -11.90
C THR A 154 -16.64 11.86 -10.64
N ASN A 155 -17.85 11.32 -10.75
CA ASN A 155 -18.63 10.83 -9.61
C ASN A 155 -17.89 9.73 -8.83
N VAL A 156 -17.29 8.77 -9.51
CA VAL A 156 -16.50 7.70 -8.88
C VAL A 156 -15.25 8.26 -8.17
N ALA A 157 -14.55 9.21 -8.79
CA ALA A 157 -13.41 9.87 -8.15
C ALA A 157 -13.83 10.71 -6.92
N ASN A 158 -14.96 11.42 -7.00
CA ASN A 158 -15.49 12.23 -5.91
C ASN A 158 -15.90 11.37 -4.69
N GLN A 159 -16.38 10.14 -4.90
CA GLN A 159 -16.65 9.19 -3.81
C GLN A 159 -15.40 8.84 -2.99
N LEU A 160 -14.21 8.96 -3.60
CA LEU A 160 -12.91 8.77 -2.94
C LEU A 160 -12.32 10.08 -2.42
N ALA A 161 -13.09 11.18 -2.44
CA ALA A 161 -12.64 12.52 -2.10
C ALA A 161 -11.42 13.00 -2.91
N ILE A 162 -11.29 12.53 -4.16
CA ILE A 162 -10.24 12.97 -5.08
C ILE A 162 -10.74 14.19 -5.86
N THR A 163 -9.92 15.24 -5.90
CA THR A 163 -10.26 16.45 -6.67
C THR A 163 -10.13 16.14 -8.16
N THR A 164 -11.19 16.42 -8.93
CA THR A 164 -11.19 16.27 -10.39
C THR A 164 -11.23 17.63 -11.07
N LYS A 165 -10.47 17.79 -12.15
CA LYS A 165 -10.52 18.96 -13.04
C LYS A 165 -10.78 18.48 -14.47
N ILE A 166 -11.77 19.06 -15.13
CA ILE A 166 -12.03 18.79 -16.56
C ILE A 166 -11.38 19.90 -17.38
N VAL A 167 -10.60 19.54 -18.40
CA VAL A 167 -9.94 20.49 -19.31
C VAL A 167 -9.99 19.98 -20.75
N GLY A 168 -9.78 20.87 -21.72
CA GLY A 168 -9.52 20.45 -23.09
C GLY A 168 -8.09 19.98 -23.31
N PHE A 169 -7.89 19.13 -24.31
CA PHE A 169 -6.57 18.62 -24.71
C PHE A 169 -5.60 19.76 -25.02
N ASP A 170 -5.99 20.71 -25.88
CA ASP A 170 -5.14 21.86 -26.24
C ASP A 170 -4.83 22.77 -25.05
N GLU A 171 -5.83 23.01 -24.20
CA GLU A 171 -5.67 23.77 -22.95
C GLU A 171 -4.65 23.07 -22.03
N PHE A 172 -4.74 21.74 -21.93
CA PHE A 172 -3.79 20.95 -21.16
C PHE A 172 -2.39 21.05 -21.75
N ILE A 173 -2.21 20.79 -23.04
CA ILE A 173 -0.89 20.76 -23.70
C ILE A 173 -0.20 22.13 -23.74
N THR A 174 -0.96 23.23 -23.77
CA THR A 174 -0.39 24.59 -23.83
C THR A 174 -0.31 25.29 -22.48
N GLY A 175 -1.07 24.84 -21.48
CA GLY A 175 -1.13 25.48 -20.16
C GLY A 175 0.14 25.31 -19.31
N ALA A 176 0.27 26.12 -18.26
CA ALA A 176 1.36 26.04 -17.29
C ALA A 176 1.11 25.05 -16.12
N GLY A 177 -0.10 24.50 -16.02
CA GLY A 177 -0.54 23.64 -14.89
C GLY A 177 -0.55 22.14 -15.20
N GLY A 178 -0.48 21.32 -14.15
CA GLY A 178 -0.81 19.90 -14.20
C GLY A 178 0.33 18.89 -13.98
N LYS A 179 1.55 19.30 -13.60
CA LYS A 179 2.66 18.35 -13.41
C LYS A 179 2.44 17.34 -12.27
N GLU A 180 1.62 17.71 -11.27
CA GLU A 180 1.36 16.86 -10.11
C GLU A 180 0.14 15.95 -10.25
N ASP A 181 -0.75 16.23 -11.20
CA ASP A 181 -2.01 15.51 -11.35
C ASP A 181 -1.85 14.25 -12.20
N ILE A 182 -2.71 13.27 -11.93
CA ILE A 182 -2.94 12.14 -12.83
C ILE A 182 -3.75 12.63 -14.01
N VAL A 183 -3.33 12.32 -15.23
CA VAL A 183 -3.99 12.79 -16.44
C VAL A 183 -4.71 11.64 -17.12
N CYS A 184 -6.04 11.71 -17.12
CA CYS A 184 -6.90 10.72 -17.74
C CYS A 184 -7.41 11.25 -19.08
N PHE A 185 -7.20 10.50 -20.16
CA PHE A 185 -7.79 10.78 -21.46
C PHE A 185 -8.58 9.58 -21.95
N HIS A 186 -9.65 9.81 -22.71
CA HIS A 186 -10.38 8.73 -23.34
C HIS A 186 -9.77 8.39 -24.70
N ALA A 187 -9.64 7.09 -25.01
CA ALA A 187 -9.20 6.65 -26.33
C ALA A 187 -10.20 7.13 -27.41
N ALA A 188 -9.68 7.59 -28.53
CA ALA A 188 -10.49 7.88 -29.71
C ALA A 188 -10.96 6.58 -30.39
N GLU A 189 -11.99 6.69 -31.22
CA GLU A 189 -12.41 5.58 -32.08
C GLU A 189 -11.26 5.16 -33.01
N ASP A 190 -10.54 6.15 -33.54
CA ASP A 190 -9.34 5.94 -34.34
C ASP A 190 -8.12 5.60 -33.47
N LYS A 191 -7.43 4.53 -33.85
CA LYS A 191 -6.26 4.00 -33.13
C LYS A 191 -5.06 4.93 -33.26
N ASP A 192 -4.82 5.52 -34.43
CA ASP A 192 -3.66 6.38 -34.66
C ASP A 192 -3.80 7.71 -33.91
N GLU A 193 -5.02 8.26 -33.86
CA GLU A 193 -5.36 9.43 -33.03
C GLU A 193 -5.10 9.16 -31.54
N SER A 194 -5.52 7.99 -31.06
CA SER A 194 -5.35 7.59 -29.66
C SER A 194 -3.87 7.45 -29.29
N VAL A 195 -3.07 6.81 -30.17
CA VAL A 195 -1.62 6.66 -30.01
C VAL A 195 -0.91 8.01 -30.03
N LEU A 196 -1.30 8.91 -30.94
CA LEU A 196 -0.72 10.26 -31.02
C LEU A 196 -0.95 11.05 -29.72
N ARG A 197 -2.19 11.07 -29.22
CA ARG A 197 -2.51 11.71 -27.94
C ARG A 197 -1.73 11.11 -26.78
N CYS A 198 -1.62 9.77 -26.75
CA CYS A 198 -0.85 9.09 -25.72
C CYS A 198 0.61 9.57 -25.69
N LYS A 199 1.27 9.68 -26.85
CA LYS A 199 2.65 10.19 -26.95
C LYS A 199 2.78 11.60 -26.39
N GLU A 200 1.89 12.50 -26.79
CA GLU A 200 1.94 13.90 -26.36
C GLU A 200 1.73 14.03 -24.85
N LEU A 201 0.79 13.26 -24.29
CA LEU A 201 0.54 13.24 -22.86
C LEU A 201 1.66 12.58 -22.07
N LEU A 202 2.26 11.50 -22.57
CA LEU A 202 3.44 10.89 -21.96
C LEU A 202 4.64 11.84 -21.96
N ALA A 203 4.85 12.61 -23.04
CA ALA A 203 5.92 13.60 -23.09
C ALA A 203 5.76 14.70 -22.03
N ARG A 204 4.50 15.03 -21.67
CA ARG A 204 4.18 16.11 -20.74
C ARG A 204 4.03 15.66 -19.28
N SER A 205 3.34 14.54 -19.05
CA SER A 205 2.94 14.04 -17.73
C SER A 205 3.63 12.74 -17.33
N GLY A 206 4.41 12.13 -18.23
CA GLY A 206 5.16 10.91 -17.96
C GLY A 206 4.26 9.77 -17.45
N GLU A 207 4.70 9.12 -16.37
CA GLU A 207 4.02 7.94 -15.82
C GLU A 207 2.65 8.23 -15.17
N ARG A 208 2.27 9.51 -15.07
CA ARG A 208 0.97 9.94 -14.54
C ARG A 208 -0.14 9.93 -15.58
N THR A 209 0.16 9.61 -16.83
CA THR A 209 -0.82 9.48 -17.90
C THR A 209 -1.59 8.16 -17.79
N VAL A 210 -2.90 8.22 -17.97
CA VAL A 210 -3.83 7.08 -17.91
C VAL A 210 -4.77 7.16 -19.11
N ALA A 211 -4.91 6.06 -19.84
CA ALA A 211 -5.92 5.93 -20.88
C ALA A 211 -7.18 5.29 -20.30
N VAL A 212 -8.34 5.87 -20.60
CA VAL A 212 -9.66 5.30 -20.35
C VAL A 212 -10.21 4.82 -21.69
N LEU A 213 -10.71 3.60 -21.75
CA LEU A 213 -11.18 2.99 -22.99
C LEU A 213 -12.55 2.35 -22.77
N THR A 214 -13.43 2.44 -23.76
CA THR A 214 -14.61 1.59 -23.77
C THR A 214 -14.24 0.12 -23.92
N ARG A 215 -15.19 -0.78 -23.62
CA ARG A 215 -15.01 -2.22 -23.85
C ARG A 215 -14.71 -2.57 -25.30
N TYR A 216 -15.21 -1.79 -26.26
CA TYR A 216 -14.97 -2.00 -27.68
C TYR A 216 -13.56 -1.58 -28.11
N GLN A 217 -12.97 -0.63 -27.40
CA GLN A 217 -11.61 -0.13 -27.64
C GLN A 217 -10.54 -0.90 -26.85
N GLY A 218 -10.89 -1.94 -26.09
CA GLY A 218 -9.92 -2.71 -25.29
C GLY A 218 -8.76 -3.30 -26.11
N HIS A 219 -8.97 -3.55 -27.41
CA HIS A 219 -7.92 -3.97 -28.33
C HIS A 219 -6.80 -2.92 -28.51
N GLN A 220 -7.08 -1.64 -28.23
CA GLN A 220 -6.10 -0.56 -28.34
C GLN A 220 -5.11 -0.51 -27.16
N VAL A 221 -5.40 -1.20 -26.05
CA VAL A 221 -4.52 -1.23 -24.86
C VAL A 221 -3.09 -1.63 -25.23
N LYS A 222 -2.94 -2.63 -26.11
CA LYS A 222 -1.62 -3.10 -26.55
C LYS A 222 -0.79 -1.97 -27.15
N TYR A 223 -1.38 -1.15 -28.02
CA TYR A 223 -0.68 -0.04 -28.67
C TYR A 223 -0.29 1.03 -27.66
N MET A 224 -1.14 1.31 -26.67
CA MET A 224 -0.81 2.28 -25.61
C MET A 224 0.37 1.82 -24.75
N LEU A 225 0.41 0.53 -24.40
CA LEU A 225 1.52 -0.06 -23.64
C LEU A 225 2.83 -0.04 -24.44
N GLU A 226 2.77 -0.28 -25.75
CA GLU A 226 3.93 -0.19 -26.65
C GLU A 226 4.53 1.22 -26.69
N GLU A 227 3.71 2.25 -26.53
CA GLU A 227 4.15 3.65 -26.42
C GLU A 227 4.66 4.04 -25.02
N GLY A 228 4.64 3.10 -24.07
CA GLY A 228 5.17 3.30 -22.72
C GLY A 228 4.13 3.73 -21.67
N LEU A 229 2.84 3.73 -22.01
CA LEU A 229 1.78 3.95 -21.03
C LEU A 229 1.78 2.81 -20.01
N LYS A 230 1.69 3.13 -18.71
CA LYS A 230 1.71 2.10 -17.65
C LYS A 230 0.33 1.69 -17.15
N LYS A 231 -0.68 2.53 -17.35
CA LYS A 231 -2.01 2.36 -16.76
C LYS A 231 -3.09 2.61 -17.80
N CYS A 232 -4.04 1.67 -17.88
CA CYS A 232 -5.26 1.78 -18.68
C CYS A 232 -6.44 1.37 -17.79
N ILE A 233 -7.59 2.02 -18.00
CA ILE A 233 -8.87 1.66 -17.38
C ILE A 233 -9.85 1.29 -18.49
N ILE A 234 -10.53 0.16 -18.36
CA ILE A 234 -11.61 -0.24 -19.27
C ILE A 234 -12.94 0.07 -18.61
N GLU A 235 -13.79 0.81 -19.29
CA GLU A 235 -15.11 1.17 -18.79
C GLU A 235 -16.03 -0.06 -18.54
N PRO A 236 -16.97 0.04 -17.59
CA PRO A 236 -17.22 1.18 -16.70
C PRO A 236 -16.15 1.32 -15.61
N VAL A 237 -15.90 2.56 -15.19
CA VAL A 237 -14.87 2.87 -14.18
C VAL A 237 -15.41 2.61 -12.78
N TYR A 238 -14.66 1.88 -11.96
CA TYR A 238 -15.01 1.59 -10.56
C TYR A 238 -14.06 2.29 -9.58
N THR A 239 -14.47 2.38 -8.31
CA THR A 239 -13.65 2.99 -7.24
C THR A 239 -12.29 2.33 -7.10
N ASN A 240 -12.21 1.00 -7.25
CA ASN A 240 -10.94 0.26 -7.20
C ASN A 240 -10.00 0.60 -8.37
N ASP A 241 -10.53 1.00 -9.52
CA ASP A 241 -9.71 1.41 -10.67
C ASP A 241 -9.05 2.76 -10.40
N ILE A 242 -9.82 3.71 -9.84
CA ILE A 242 -9.31 5.02 -9.43
C ILE A 242 -8.33 4.90 -8.27
N ASP A 243 -8.60 4.04 -7.28
CA ASP A 243 -7.73 3.88 -6.10
C ASP A 243 -6.32 3.40 -6.47
N LYS A 244 -6.19 2.57 -7.52
CA LYS A 244 -4.92 2.05 -8.06
C LYS A 244 -4.13 3.08 -8.90
N LEU A 245 -4.70 4.25 -9.18
CA LEU A 245 -3.99 5.29 -9.91
C LEU A 245 -2.90 5.94 -9.05
N PHE A 246 -3.02 5.87 -7.73
CA PHE A 246 -2.09 6.44 -6.74
C PHE A 246 -1.19 5.38 -6.10
#